data_AF-A0A7L0Z6K4-F1
#
_entry.id   AF-A0A7L0Z6K4-F1
#
_cell.length_a   1.000
_cell.length_b   1.000
_cell.length_c   1.000
_cell.angle_alpha   90.00
_cell.angle_beta   90.00
_cell.angle_gamma   90.00
#
_symmetry.space_group_name_H-M   'P 1'
#
loop_
_entity.id
_entity.type
_entity.pdbx_description
1 polymer ?
#
loop_
_entity_poly.entity_id
_entity_poly.type
_entity_poly.pdbx_seq_one_letter_code
_entity_poly.pdbx_strand_id
1 'polypeptide(L)'
;QLFESSSCTYTYVLADGASGDAVVIDPVLETVPRDLQLLRELRLNLRYAVNTHCHADHVTGSGSLVRALGGRSVISRASGARADLLLSDGDEIQFGDF
;
A
#
# COMPACT_ATOMS: atom_id res chain seq x y z
N GLN A 1 -0.66 -3.91 11.71
CA GLN A 1 -1.99 -3.33 11.44
C GLN A 1 -2.03 -1.93 12.02
N LEU A 2 -2.60 -0.98 11.29
CA LEU A 2 -2.78 0.42 11.67
C LEU A 2 -4.24 0.80 11.48
N PHE A 3 -4.74 1.76 12.26
CA PHE A 3 -6.14 2.21 12.21
C PHE A 3 -6.20 3.71 11.97
N GLU A 4 -7.04 4.15 11.04
CA GLU A 4 -7.41 5.54 10.80
C GLU A 4 -8.85 5.76 11.27
N SER A 5 -9.06 6.68 12.22
CA SER A 5 -10.31 6.79 12.97
C SER A 5 -11.44 7.53 12.26
N SER A 6 -11.13 8.39 11.29
CA SER A 6 -12.15 9.20 10.59
C SER A 6 -12.96 8.36 9.60
N SER A 7 -12.29 7.49 8.85
CA SER A 7 -12.90 6.55 7.89
C SER A 7 -13.11 5.15 8.49
N CYS A 8 -12.59 4.90 9.69
CA CYS A 8 -12.51 3.59 10.32
C CYS A 8 -11.75 2.56 9.46
N THR A 9 -10.79 3.02 8.66
CA THR A 9 -10.02 2.17 7.75
C THR A 9 -8.88 1.47 8.50
N TYR A 10 -8.71 0.17 8.20
CA TYR A 10 -7.52 -0.55 8.57
C TYR A 10 -6.51 -0.55 7.43
N THR A 11 -5.29 -0.09 7.74
CA THR A 11 -4.13 -0.19 6.84
C THR A 11 -3.22 -1.31 7.33
N TYR A 12 -2.73 -2.15 6.42
CA TYR A 12 -1.82 -3.25 6.75
C TYR A 12 -0.46 -3.02 6.12
N VAL A 13 0.60 -3.31 6.88
CA VAL A 13 1.98 -3.35 6.40
C VAL A 13 2.46 -4.78 6.54
N LEU A 14 2.80 -5.40 5.42
CA LEU A 14 3.41 -6.73 5.35
C LEU A 14 4.85 -6.54 4.89
N ALA A 15 5.78 -7.29 5.46
CA ALA A 15 7.19 -7.19 5.10
C ALA A 15 7.88 -8.54 5.21
N ASP A 16 8.81 -8.79 4.29
CA ASP A 16 9.82 -9.82 4.46
C ASP A 16 10.90 -9.32 5.43
N GLY A 17 11.16 -10.10 6.47
CA GLY A 17 12.15 -9.76 7.50
C GLY A 17 13.59 -9.84 7.01
N ALA A 18 13.88 -10.59 5.94
CA ALA A 18 15.23 -10.74 5.42
C ALA A 18 15.64 -9.59 4.49
N SER A 19 14.83 -9.31 3.47
CA SER A 19 15.10 -8.24 2.50
C SER A 19 14.62 -6.86 2.95
N GLY A 20 13.67 -6.80 3.89
CA GLY A 20 12.95 -5.58 4.23
C GLY A 20 11.92 -5.14 3.17
N ASP A 21 11.71 -5.93 2.11
CA ASP A 21 10.70 -5.64 1.10
C ASP A 21 9.30 -5.67 1.72
N ALA A 22 8.51 -4.64 1.43
CA ALA A 22 7.23 -4.43 2.08
C ALA A 22 6.12 -4.02 1.13
N VAL A 23 4.90 -4.36 1.55
CA VAL A 23 3.64 -3.97 0.92
C VAL A 23 2.78 -3.24 1.92
N VAL A 24 2.15 -2.15 1.47
CA VAL A 24 1.13 -1.42 2.25
C VAL A 24 -0.22 -1.60 1.58
N ILE A 25 -1.21 -2.09 2.32
CA ILE A 25 -2.57 -2.38 1.84
C ILE A 25 -3.53 -1.36 2.45
N ASP A 26 -4.36 -0.76 1.59
CA ASP A 26 -5.37 0.26 1.89
C ASP A 26 -4.80 1.44 2.71
N PRO A 27 -3.75 2.14 2.22
CA PRO A 27 -3.23 3.33 2.88
C PRO A 27 -4.21 4.51 2.75
N VAL A 28 -4.33 5.32 3.79
CA VAL A 28 -5.20 6.52 3.82
C VAL A 28 -4.34 7.79 3.70
N LEU A 29 -4.72 8.73 2.82
CA LEU A 29 -3.93 9.93 2.50
C LEU A 29 -3.52 10.74 3.73
N GLU A 30 -4.45 10.95 4.66
CA GLU A 30 -4.28 11.73 5.88
C GLU A 30 -3.27 11.10 6.84
N THR A 31 -3.04 9.77 6.75
CA THR A 31 -2.11 9.04 7.61
C THR A 31 -0.79 8.69 6.94
N VAL A 32 -0.56 9.14 5.70
CA VAL A 32 0.72 8.97 5.00
C VAL A 32 1.93 9.40 5.85
N PRO A 33 1.91 10.51 6.62
CA PRO A 33 3.04 10.85 7.49
C PRO A 33 3.36 9.77 8.55
N ARG A 34 2.34 9.17 9.16
CA ARG A 34 2.47 8.06 10.12
C ARG A 34 3.06 6.83 9.43
N ASP A 35 2.53 6.50 8.25
CA ASP A 35 2.95 5.30 7.51
C ASP A 35 4.40 5.43 7.01
N LEU A 36 4.79 6.61 6.53
CA LEU A 36 6.17 6.92 6.14
C LEU A 36 7.14 6.82 7.32
N GLN A 37 6.74 7.31 8.49
CA GLN A 37 7.56 7.20 9.69
C GLN A 37 7.81 5.73 10.04
N LEU A 38 6.75 4.92 10.08
CA LEU A 38 6.86 3.49 10.37
C LEU A 38 7.76 2.75 9.38
N LEU A 39 7.56 2.95 8.07
CA LEU A 39 8.38 2.32 7.04
C LEU A 39 9.86 2.69 7.18
N ARG A 40 10.17 3.94 7.52
CA ARG A 40 11.56 4.40 7.74
C ARG A 40 12.18 3.84 9.01
N GLU A 41 11.46 3.85 10.13
CA GLU A 41 11.94 3.33 11.41
C GLU A 41 12.25 1.83 11.33
N LEU A 42 11.41 1.09 10.62
CA LEU A 42 11.59 -0.34 10.37
C LEU A 42 12.53 -0.65 9.19
N ARG A 43 13.07 0.38 8.51
CA ARG A 43 13.96 0.25 7.34
C ARG A 43 13.37 -0.62 6.21
N LEU A 44 12.09 -0.44 5.95
CA LEU A 44 11.34 -1.20 4.96
C LEU A 44 11.40 -0.56 3.57
N ASN A 45 11.51 -1.40 2.55
CA ASN A 45 11.53 -1.02 1.14
C ASN A 45 10.14 -1.20 0.55
N LEU A 46 9.44 -0.10 0.26
CA LEU A 46 8.11 -0.17 -0.33
C LEU A 46 8.19 -0.75 -1.76
N ARG A 47 7.65 -1.95 -1.96
CA ARG A 47 7.48 -2.57 -3.28
C ARG A 47 6.13 -2.21 -3.88
N TYR A 48 5.06 -2.34 -3.08
CA TYR A 48 3.70 -2.09 -3.54
C TYR A 48 2.87 -1.30 -2.52
N ALA A 49 2.10 -0.33 -3.02
CA ALA A 49 0.98 0.25 -2.31
C ALA A 49 -0.31 -0.24 -2.98
N VAL A 50 -1.02 -1.15 -2.31
CA VAL A 50 -2.14 -1.92 -2.84
C VAL A 50 -3.45 -1.35 -2.31
N ASN A 51 -4.45 -1.23 -3.18
CA ASN A 51 -5.83 -0.97 -2.77
C ASN A 51 -6.67 -2.20 -3.09
N THR A 52 -7.45 -2.65 -2.12
CA THR A 52 -8.40 -3.76 -2.28
C THR A 52 -9.51 -3.40 -3.26
N HIS A 53 -9.93 -2.12 -3.29
CA HIS A 53 -10.96 -1.59 -4.18
C HIS A 53 -10.82 -0.07 -4.36
N CYS A 54 -11.67 0.53 -5.18
CA CYS A 54 -11.79 1.99 -5.24
C CYS A 54 -12.63 2.46 -4.03
N HIS A 55 -11.97 3.05 -3.04
CA HIS A 55 -12.61 3.44 -1.77
C HIS A 55 -13.60 4.59 -1.95
N ALA A 56 -14.69 4.55 -1.19
CA ALA A 56 -15.75 5.58 -1.21
C ALA A 56 -15.76 6.45 0.06
N ASP A 57 -15.03 6.01 1.08
CA ASP A 57 -15.01 6.54 2.45
C ASP A 57 -13.72 7.33 2.75
N HIS A 58 -12.66 7.13 1.98
CA HIS A 58 -11.38 7.84 2.14
C HIS A 58 -10.64 8.01 0.81
N VAL A 59 -9.68 8.93 0.79
CA VAL A 59 -8.75 9.09 -0.34
C VAL A 59 -7.51 8.23 -0.09
N THR A 60 -7.16 7.37 -1.05
CA THR A 60 -5.98 6.50 -0.92
C THR A 60 -4.68 7.29 -0.78
N GLY A 61 -3.81 6.84 0.13
CA GLY A 61 -2.45 7.33 0.32
C GLY A 61 -1.43 6.74 -0.68
N SER A 62 -1.84 5.79 -1.53
CA SER A 62 -0.94 5.00 -2.39
C SER A 62 -0.03 5.87 -3.25
N GLY A 63 -0.61 6.88 -3.92
CA GLY A 63 0.17 7.78 -4.78
C GLY A 63 1.18 8.63 -4.01
N SER A 64 0.86 9.02 -2.77
CA SER A 64 1.79 9.79 -1.92
C SER A 64 2.92 8.93 -1.38
N LEU A 65 2.63 7.68 -0.98
CA LEU A 65 3.65 6.73 -0.57
C LEU A 65 4.61 6.40 -1.72
N VAL A 66 4.07 6.09 -2.91
CA VAL A 66 4.89 5.76 -4.09
C VAL A 66 5.79 6.93 -4.51
N ARG A 67 5.28 8.17 -4.48
CA ARG A 67 6.13 9.35 -4.77
C ARG A 67 7.26 9.54 -3.75
N ALA A 68 7.03 9.18 -2.49
CA ALA A 68 7.98 9.42 -1.41
C ALA A 68 9.05 8.32 -1.27
N LEU A 69 8.70 7.07 -1.56
CA LEU A 69 9.57 5.90 -1.32
C LEU A 69 9.89 5.10 -2.58
N GLY A 70 9.25 5.40 -3.72
CA GLY A 70 9.27 4.56 -4.91
C GLY A 70 8.28 3.40 -4.81
N GLY A 71 8.54 2.33 -5.55
CA GLY A 71 7.63 1.19 -5.68
C GLY A 71 6.53 1.43 -6.71
N ARG A 72 5.44 0.65 -6.61
CA ARG A 72 4.33 0.67 -7.57
C ARG A 72 2.97 0.71 -6.87
N SER A 73 2.06 1.53 -7.37
CA SER A 73 0.65 1.49 -6.97
C SER A 73 -0.06 0.30 -7.64
N VAL A 74 -0.95 -0.36 -6.90
CA VAL A 74 -1.63 -1.58 -7.35
C VAL A 74 -3.11 -1.51 -7.02
N ILE A 75 -3.96 -1.94 -7.96
CA ILE A 75 -5.40 -2.12 -7.75
C ILE A 75 -5.95 -3.14 -8.76
N SER A 76 -7.14 -3.70 -8.51
CA SER A 76 -7.83 -4.56 -9.48
C SER A 76 -8.10 -3.83 -10.80
N ARG A 77 -7.88 -4.52 -11.93
CA ARG A 77 -8.28 -4.06 -13.27
C ARG A 77 -9.78 -3.77 -13.36
N ALA A 78 -10.60 -4.54 -12.65
CA ALA A 78 -12.05 -4.37 -12.65
C ALA A 78 -12.52 -3.09 -11.93
N SER A 79 -11.64 -2.44 -11.14
CA SER A 79 -11.98 -1.19 -10.44
C SER A 79 -12.22 0.00 -11.37
N GLY A 80 -11.71 -0.05 -12.61
CA GLY A 80 -11.71 1.09 -13.53
C GLY A 80 -10.77 2.24 -13.14
N ALA A 81 -10.01 2.09 -12.05
CA ALA A 81 -9.05 3.09 -11.58
C ALA A 81 -7.71 3.00 -12.34
N ARG A 82 -6.85 4.00 -12.12
CA ARG A 82 -5.48 4.02 -12.64
C ARG A 82 -4.49 3.67 -11.53
N ALA A 83 -3.55 2.79 -11.84
CA ALA A 83 -2.42 2.42 -11.00
C ALA A 83 -1.24 1.95 -11.87
N ASP A 84 -0.06 1.80 -11.30
CA ASP A 84 1.13 1.31 -12.02
C ASP A 84 1.00 -0.17 -12.41
N LEU A 85 0.29 -0.96 -11.59
CA LEU A 85 -0.03 -2.36 -11.84
C LEU A 85 -1.53 -2.62 -11.65
N LEU A 86 -2.16 -3.29 -12.62
CA LEU A 86 -3.56 -3.68 -12.59
C LEU A 86 -3.69 -5.20 -12.51
N LEU A 87 -4.26 -5.70 -11.42
CA LEU A 87 -4.40 -7.14 -11.15
C LEU A 87 -5.73 -7.72 -11.64
N SER A 88 -5.69 -8.99 -12.01
CA SER A 88 -6.83 -9.85 -12.33
C SER A 88 -6.79 -11.10 -11.44
N ASP A 89 -7.86 -11.90 -11.47
CA ASP A 89 -7.88 -13.18 -10.74
C ASP A 89 -6.69 -14.08 -11.15
N GLY A 90 -6.02 -14.67 -10.15
CA GLY A 90 -4.83 -15.49 -10.34
C GLY A 90 -3.50 -14.73 -10.52
N ASP A 91 -3.51 -13.40 -10.61
CA ASP A 91 -2.27 -12.63 -10.62
C ASP A 91 -1.62 -12.61 -9.23
N GLU A 92 -0.30 -12.71 -9.20
CA GLU A 92 0.51 -12.65 -7.97
C GLU A 92 1.41 -11.40 -7.96
N ILE A 93 1.66 -10.86 -6.76
CA ILE A 93 2.66 -9.81 -6.55
C ILE A 93 3.71 -10.32 -5.55
N GLN A 94 4.97 -10.34 -5.98
CA GLN A 94 6.08 -10.88 -5.18
C GLN A 94 6.82 -9.79 -4.42
N PHE A 95 7.12 -10.04 -3.14
CA PHE A 95 7.91 -9.17 -2.28
C PHE A 95 8.77 -9.99 -1.31
N GLY A 96 10.09 -9.79 -1.32
CA GLY A 96 11.01 -10.67 -0.61
C GLY A 96 10.93 -12.11 -1.12
N ASP A 97 10.89 -13.08 -0.20
CA ASP A 97 10.80 -14.52 -0.49
C ASP A 97 9.34 -15.02 -0.65
N PHE A 98 8.37 -14.10 -0.84
CA PHE A 98 6.94 -14.39 -0.97
C PHE A 98 6.38 -13.94 -2.32
#